data_AF-A0A353H2H5-F1
#
_entry.id   AF-A0A353H2H5-F1
#
_cell.length_a   1.000
_cell.length_b   1.000
_cell.length_c   1.000
_cell.angle_alpha   90.00
_cell.angle_beta   90.00
_cell.angle_gamma   90.00
#
_symmetry.space_group_name_H-M   'P 1'
#
loop_
_entity.id
_entity.type
_entity.pdbx_description
1 polymer ?
#
loop_
_entity_poly.entity_id
_entity_poly.type
_entity_poly.pdbx_seq_one_letter_code
_entity_poly.pdbx_strand_id
1 'polypeptide(L)'
;LIGMTTAPEAFLAREAEICYAVMAHVTDYDVWHAHEEDVTVDIVVNTLKKNTDVAQRTIQKLVENLREDSTCNCQNALENAFITHKDAMSPATIKKLGPLVNRYLK
;
A
#
# COMPACT_ATOMS: atom_id res chain seq x y z
N LEU A 1 -14.09 -4.99 6.02
CA LEU A 1 -13.88 -4.28 4.74
C LEU A 1 -13.32 -5.28 3.75
N ILE A 2 -13.80 -5.24 2.51
CA ILE A 2 -13.28 -6.07 1.42
C ILE A 2 -12.82 -5.15 0.29
N GLY A 3 -11.72 -5.50 -0.36
CA GLY A 3 -11.13 -4.75 -1.46
C GLY A 3 -10.19 -5.64 -2.26
N MET A 4 -9.92 -5.26 -3.51
CA MET A 4 -9.20 -6.10 -4.47
C MET A 4 -7.79 -5.61 -4.82
N THR A 5 -7.31 -4.54 -4.17
CA THR A 5 -6.08 -3.84 -4.59
C THR A 5 -4.95 -3.80 -3.56
N THR A 6 -5.28 -3.86 -2.26
CA THR A 6 -4.27 -3.75 -1.18
C THR A 6 -3.23 -4.87 -1.21
N ALA A 7 -3.62 -6.09 -1.58
CA ALA A 7 -2.70 -7.18 -1.86
C ALA A 7 -2.60 -7.36 -3.38
N PRO A 8 -1.38 -7.41 -3.96
CA PRO A 8 -0.06 -7.51 -3.31
C PRO A 8 0.64 -6.16 -3.05
N GLU A 9 0.00 -5.02 -3.29
CA GLU A 9 0.64 -3.69 -3.20
C GLU A 9 1.35 -3.45 -1.86
N ALA A 10 0.71 -3.78 -0.74
CA ALA A 10 1.30 -3.64 0.59
C ALA A 10 2.56 -4.51 0.81
N PHE A 11 2.61 -5.68 0.17
CA PHE A 11 3.76 -6.58 0.27
C PHE A 11 4.95 -6.02 -0.52
N LEU A 12 4.69 -5.54 -1.74
CA LEU A 12 5.71 -4.92 -2.59
C LEU A 12 6.26 -3.64 -1.96
N ALA A 13 5.41 -2.80 -1.36
CA ALA A 13 5.85 -1.61 -0.65
C ALA A 13 6.75 -1.96 0.53
N ARG A 14 6.45 -3.05 1.25
CA ARG A 14 7.30 -3.55 2.34
C ARG A 14 8.64 -4.06 1.83
N GLU A 15 8.66 -4.82 0.74
CA GLU A 15 9.91 -5.27 0.10
C GLU A 15 10.74 -4.10 -0.44
N ALA A 16 10.10 -2.99 -0.80
CA ALA A 16 10.77 -1.76 -1.20
C ALA A 16 11.18 -0.84 -0.04
N GLU A 17 10.97 -1.25 1.21
CA GLU A 17 11.24 -0.45 2.42
C GLU A 17 10.47 0.90 2.47
N ILE A 18 9.30 0.98 1.81
CA ILE A 18 8.44 2.16 1.77
C ILE A 18 7.42 2.10 2.91
N CYS A 19 7.25 3.21 3.64
CA CYS A 19 6.15 3.35 4.59
C CYS A 19 4.81 3.35 3.83
N TYR A 20 3.96 2.37 4.09
CA TYR A 20 2.69 2.18 3.38
C TYR A 20 1.51 2.17 4.37
N ALA A 21 0.45 2.88 4.02
CA ALA A 21 -0.80 2.92 4.77
C ALA A 21 -2.00 2.95 3.81
N VAL A 22 -3.14 2.42 4.25
CA VAL A 22 -4.37 2.35 3.46
C VAL A 22 -5.44 3.25 4.05
N MET A 23 -6.00 4.14 3.22
CA MET A 23 -7.22 4.88 3.52
C MET A 23 -8.38 4.21 2.79
N ALA A 24 -9.08 3.30 3.47
CA ALA A 24 -10.20 2.57 2.88
C ALA A 24 -11.50 3.39 2.98
N HIS A 25 -12.17 3.57 1.84
CA HIS A 25 -13.46 4.25 1.76
C HIS A 25 -14.58 3.21 1.56
N VAL A 26 -15.53 3.17 2.49
CA VAL A 26 -16.70 2.30 2.38
C VAL A 26 -17.62 2.83 1.28
N THR A 27 -17.96 1.99 0.31
CA THR A 27 -18.85 2.31 -0.81
C THR A 27 -20.23 1.69 -0.66
N ASP A 28 -20.29 0.50 -0.07
CA ASP A 28 -21.47 -0.35 0.06
C ASP A 28 -21.20 -1.43 1.13
N TYR A 29 -22.22 -2.23 1.43
CA TYR A 29 -22.15 -3.31 2.41
C TYR A 29 -21.89 -4.68 1.81
N ASP A 30 -21.41 -4.79 0.56
CA ASP A 30 -21.24 -6.08 -0.12
C ASP A 30 -22.56 -6.91 -0.11
N VAL A 31 -22.51 -8.20 -0.46
CA VAL A 31 -23.71 -9.05 -0.64
C VAL A 31 -24.25 -9.69 0.65
N TRP A 32 -23.68 -9.40 1.82
CA TRP A 32 -24.12 -10.01 3.08
C TRP A 32 -25.33 -9.30 3.72
N HIS A 33 -25.64 -8.09 3.28
CA HIS A 33 -26.71 -7.29 3.85
C HIS A 33 -28.04 -7.52 3.10
N ALA A 34 -28.82 -8.50 3.58
CA ALA A 34 -30.06 -8.96 2.93
C ALA A 34 -31.25 -7.96 2.95
N HIS A 35 -31.08 -6.77 3.53
CA HIS A 35 -32.16 -5.81 3.79
C HIS A 35 -31.95 -4.41 3.17
N GLU A 36 -30.91 -4.21 2.36
CA GLU A 36 -30.75 -2.97 1.59
C GLU A 36 -31.15 -3.17 0.12
N GLU A 37 -31.62 -2.08 -0.50
CA GLU A 37 -31.94 -2.02 -1.93
C GLU A 37 -30.73 -2.45 -2.78
N ASP A 38 -30.99 -3.09 -3.92
CA ASP A 38 -29.95 -3.51 -4.86
C ASP A 38 -28.96 -2.37 -5.13
N VAL A 39 -27.67 -2.66 -4.99
CA VAL A 39 -26.59 -1.70 -5.23
C VAL A 39 -26.65 -1.24 -6.69
N THR A 40 -27.25 -0.07 -6.93
CA THR A 40 -27.27 0.54 -8.27
C THR A 40 -25.95 1.25 -8.54
N VAL A 41 -25.52 1.24 -9.81
CA VAL A 41 -24.30 1.92 -10.26
C VAL A 41 -24.32 3.42 -9.87
N ASP A 42 -25.49 4.06 -9.91
CA ASP A 42 -25.64 5.47 -9.58
C ASP A 42 -25.38 5.78 -8.10
N ILE A 43 -25.82 4.91 -7.18
CA ILE A 43 -25.53 5.05 -5.73
C ILE A 43 -24.03 4.92 -5.48
N VAL A 44 -23.39 3.92 -6.11
CA VAL A 44 -21.95 3.70 -5.98
C VAL A 44 -21.16 4.90 -6.51
N VAL A 45 -21.49 5.42 -7.70
CA VAL A 45 -20.80 6.56 -8.30
C VAL A 45 -20.95 7.83 -7.46
N ASN A 46 -22.13 8.08 -6.90
CA ASN A 46 -22.36 9.25 -6.05
C ASN A 46 -21.60 9.15 -4.71
N THR A 47 -21.57 7.96 -4.10
CA THR A 47 -20.78 7.70 -2.88
C THR A 47 -19.29 7.83 -3.16
N LEU A 48 -18.81 7.31 -4.30
CA LEU A 48 -17.41 7.45 -4.74
C LEU A 48 -17.00 8.91 -4.91
N LYS A 49 -17.83 9.74 -5.55
CA LYS A 49 -17.54 11.18 -5.71
C LYS A 49 -17.41 11.89 -4.36
N LYS A 50 -18.35 11.66 -3.44
CA LYS A 50 -18.28 12.23 -2.08
C LYS A 50 -17.02 11.75 -1.34
N ASN A 51 -16.69 10.47 -1.46
CA ASN A 51 -15.49 9.90 -0.86
C ASN A 51 -14.20 10.50 -1.45
N THR A 52 -14.19 10.80 -2.75
CA THR A 52 -13.04 11.43 -3.43
C THR A 52 -12.70 12.80 -2.85
N ASP A 53 -13.71 13.66 -2.63
CA ASP A 53 -13.48 14.99 -2.06
C ASP A 53 -12.93 14.93 -0.62
N VAL A 54 -13.35 13.92 0.15
CA VAL A 54 -12.82 13.66 1.49
C VAL A 54 -11.38 13.15 1.40
N ALA A 55 -11.10 12.21 0.50
CA ALA A 55 -9.77 11.64 0.30
C ALA A 55 -8.75 12.73 -0.07
N GLN A 56 -9.08 13.57 -1.05
CA GLN A 56 -8.20 14.66 -1.52
C GLN A 56 -7.86 15.65 -0.39
N ARG A 57 -8.87 16.12 0.35
CA ARG A 57 -8.65 17.03 1.49
C ARG A 57 -7.85 16.37 2.61
N THR A 58 -8.04 15.07 2.83
CA THR A 58 -7.29 14.34 3.86
C THR A 58 -5.83 14.16 3.45
N ILE A 59 -5.55 13.88 2.17
CA ILE A 59 -4.17 13.79 1.65
C ILE A 59 -3.45 15.13 1.75
N GLN A 60 -4.11 16.25 1.40
CA GLN A 60 -3.52 17.59 1.55
C GLN A 60 -3.11 17.87 3.00
N LYS A 61 -4.02 17.64 3.95
CA LYS A 61 -3.73 17.78 5.39
C LYS A 61 -2.65 16.82 5.87
N LEU A 62 -2.64 15.58 5.37
CA LEU A 62 -1.62 14.61 5.73
C LEU A 62 -0.23 15.10 5.32
N VAL A 63 -0.08 15.60 4.09
CA VAL A 63 1.20 16.14 3.60
C VAL A 63 1.66 17.34 4.43
N GLU A 64 0.75 18.23 4.82
CA GLU A 64 1.07 19.39 5.69
C GLU A 64 1.53 18.99 7.09
N ASN A 65 1.04 17.86 7.61
CA ASN A 65 1.32 17.38 8.97
C ASN A 65 2.35 16.25 9.01
N LEU A 66 2.86 15.80 7.86
CA LEU A 66 3.78 14.67 7.80
C LEU A 66 5.15 15.12 8.32
N ARG A 67 5.57 14.50 9.41
CA ARG A 67 6.89 14.74 10.00
C ARG A 67 7.97 14.04 9.18
N GLU A 68 9.04 14.76 8.85
CA GLU A 68 10.20 14.19 8.15
C GLU A 68 11.04 13.25 9.03
N ASP A 69 11.00 13.42 10.36
CA ASP A 69 11.77 12.64 11.34
C ASP A 69 11.10 11.31 11.74
N SER A 70 10.48 10.63 10.78
CA SER A 70 9.81 9.35 10.99
C SER A 70 10.82 8.22 11.24
N THR A 71 10.79 7.65 12.45
CA THR A 71 11.60 6.49 12.85
C THR A 71 10.91 5.16 12.55
N CYS A 72 10.19 5.02 11.43
CA CYS A 72 9.56 3.72 11.12
C CYS A 72 10.60 2.65 10.78
N ASN A 73 10.49 1.49 11.43
CA ASN A 73 11.24 0.28 11.09
C ASN A 73 10.97 -0.23 9.66
N CYS A 74 9.92 0.27 9.00
CA CYS A 74 9.58 0.02 7.60
C CYS A 74 10.79 0.22 6.67
N GLN A 75 11.61 1.23 6.96
CA GLN A 75 12.75 1.66 6.15
C GLN A 75 13.95 0.68 6.19
N ASN A 76 13.91 -0.32 7.08
CA ASN A 76 14.97 -1.32 7.26
C ASN A 76 14.41 -2.75 7.14
N ALA A 77 13.22 -2.90 6.55
CA ALA A 77 12.51 -4.17 6.52
C ALA A 77 13.29 -5.30 5.82
N LEU A 78 14.15 -4.98 4.85
CA LEU A 78 14.93 -5.98 4.10
C LEU A 78 16.17 -6.46 4.85
N GLU A 79 16.66 -5.73 5.85
CA GLU A 79 17.97 -5.97 6.49
C GLU A 79 18.17 -7.43 6.92
N ASN A 80 17.13 -8.05 7.49
CA ASN A 80 17.15 -9.42 8.00
C ASN A 80 16.22 -10.37 7.22
N ALA A 81 15.74 -9.98 6.03
CA ALA A 81 14.76 -10.74 5.26
C ALA A 81 15.38 -11.70 4.23
N PHE A 82 16.68 -11.58 3.94
CA PHE A 82 17.37 -12.42 2.96
C PHE A 82 17.65 -13.82 3.52
N ILE A 83 17.05 -14.85 2.92
CA ILE A 83 17.34 -16.26 3.23
C ILE A 83 18.42 -16.81 2.30
N THR A 84 18.45 -16.36 1.04
CA THR A 84 19.43 -16.80 0.05
C THR A 84 20.82 -16.29 0.43
N HIS A 85 21.82 -17.19 0.47
CA HIS A 85 23.20 -16.81 0.72
C HIS A 85 23.74 -15.93 -0.43
N LYS A 86 24.54 -14.90 -0.12
CA LYS A 86 25.05 -13.94 -1.10
C LYS A 86 25.76 -14.61 -2.28
N ASP A 87 26.59 -15.61 -2.00
CA ASP A 87 27.35 -16.34 -3.04
C ASP A 87 26.46 -17.16 -4.00
N ALA A 88 25.23 -17.48 -3.59
CA ALA A 88 24.26 -18.19 -4.42
C ALA A 88 23.39 -17.23 -5.27
N MET A 89 23.52 -15.92 -5.09
CA MET A 89 22.75 -14.92 -5.82
C MET A 89 23.39 -14.65 -7.19
N SER A 90 22.61 -14.77 -8.27
CA SER A 90 23.14 -14.47 -9.60
C SER A 90 23.39 -12.96 -9.79
N PRO A 91 24.47 -12.55 -10.49
CA PRO A 91 24.72 -11.14 -10.80
C PRO A 91 23.59 -10.47 -11.59
N ALA A 92 22.90 -11.24 -12.45
CA ALA A 92 21.77 -10.75 -13.22
C ALA A 92 20.57 -10.39 -12.32
N THR A 93 20.28 -11.22 -11.30
CA THR A 93 19.20 -10.94 -10.33
C THR A 93 19.51 -9.73 -9.47
N ILE A 94 20.75 -9.60 -8.98
CA ILE A 94 21.17 -8.43 -8.19
C ILE A 94 21.03 -7.16 -9.01
N LYS A 95 21.47 -7.17 -10.28
CA LYS A 95 21.31 -6.03 -11.19
C LYS A 95 19.83 -5.68 -11.41
N LYS A 96 18.96 -6.69 -11.60
CA LYS A 96 17.51 -6.49 -11.80
C LYS A 96 16.83 -5.87 -10.58
N LEU A 97 17.18 -6.34 -9.37
CA LEU A 97 16.57 -5.88 -8.11
C LEU A 97 17.33 -4.72 -7.46
N GLY A 98 18.35 -4.19 -8.12
CA GLY A 98 19.26 -3.18 -7.59
C GLY A 98 18.59 -1.98 -6.89
N PRO A 99 17.49 -1.40 -7.42
CA PRO A 99 16.77 -0.32 -6.74
C PRO A 99 16.31 -0.65 -5.32
N LEU A 100 16.10 -1.93 -5.01
CA LEU A 100 15.61 -2.40 -3.72
C LEU A 100 16.75 -2.93 -2.83
N VAL A 101 17.68 -3.71 -3.40
CA VAL A 101 18.63 -4.52 -2.61
C VAL A 101 20.06 -3.96 -2.53
N ASN A 102 20.41 -2.96 -3.35
CA ASN A 102 21.79 -2.44 -3.42
C ASN A 102 22.29 -1.84 -2.11
N ARG A 103 21.40 -1.47 -1.18
CA ARG A 103 21.80 -1.03 0.15
C ARG A 103 22.49 -2.13 0.97
N TYR A 104 22.14 -3.40 0.73
CA TYR A 104 22.58 -4.56 1.52
C TYR A 104 23.55 -5.50 0.79
N LEU A 105 23.52 -5.49 -0.56
CA LEU A 105 24.22 -6.45 -1.42
C LEU A 105 25.35 -5.84 -2.27
N LYS A 106 25.87 -4.67 -1.88
CA LYS A 106 27.10 -4.13 -2.48
C LYS A 106 28.30 -5.06 -2.31
#